data_AF-W1YRY4-F1
#
_entry.id   AF-W1YRY4-F1
#
_cell.length_a   1.000
_cell.length_b   1.000
_cell.length_c   1.000
_cell.angle_alpha   90.00
_cell.angle_beta   90.00
_cell.angle_gamma   90.00
#
_symmetry.space_group_name_H-M   'P 1'
#
loop_
_entity.id
_entity.type
_entity.pdbx_description
1 polymer ?
#
loop_
_entity_poly.entity_id
_entity_poly.type
_entity_poly.pdbx_seq_one_letter_code
_entity_poly.pdbx_strand_id
1 'polypeptide(L)' 'PLRWGQIRAHVQASQEVLGKTEQDNWLMVLPLFHVSGLSILMRSLYNGTSITILPKYDEIKVLELIESEKINMM' A
#
# COMPACT_ATOMS: atom_id res chain seq x y z
N PRO A 1 -21.96 -4.43 -2.56
CA PRO A 1 -20.92 -4.20 -3.60
C PRO A 1 -20.11 -2.93 -3.32
N LEU A 2 -18.78 -3.00 -3.50
CA LEU A 2 -17.91 -1.83 -3.39
C LEU A 2 -18.11 -0.92 -4.61
N ARG A 3 -18.44 0.34 -4.38
CA ARG A 3 -18.69 1.35 -5.42
C ARG A 3 -17.46 2.22 -5.63
N TRP A 4 -17.36 2.81 -6.82
CA TRP A 4 -16.26 3.71 -7.16
C TRP A 4 -16.09 4.90 -6.21
N GLY A 5 -17.22 5.48 -5.76
CA GLY A 5 -17.19 6.56 -4.77
C GLY A 5 -16.51 6.16 -3.46
N GLN A 6 -16.65 4.90 -3.03
CA GLN A 6 -16.03 4.41 -1.79
C GLN A 6 -14.52 4.22 -1.95
N ILE A 7 -14.06 3.75 -3.12
CA ILE A 7 -12.64 3.63 -3.44
C ILE A 7 -11.97 5.00 -3.44
N ARG A 8 -12.57 5.98 -4.14
CA ARG A 8 -12.04 7.35 -4.18
C ARG A 8 -11.98 7.98 -2.78
N ALA A 9 -13.05 7.83 -1.99
CA ALA A 9 -13.09 8.35 -0.62
C ALA A 9 -12.00 7.71 0.26
N HIS A 10 -11.77 6.41 0.14
CA HIS A 10 -10.69 5.70 0.84
C HIS A 10 -9.31 6.25 0.49
N VAL A 11 -9.02 6.40 -0.81
CA VAL A 11 -7.73 6.92 -1.28
C VAL A 11 -7.50 8.35 -0.76
N GLN A 12 -8.50 9.22 -0.91
CA GLN A 12 -8.42 10.61 -0.49
C GLN A 12 -8.21 10.72 1.04
N ALA A 13 -9.01 10.02 1.83
CA ALA A 13 -8.88 10.05 3.29
C ALA A 13 -7.50 9.53 3.75
N SER A 14 -6.99 8.46 3.14
CA SER A 14 -5.66 7.94 3.46
C SER A 14 -4.55 8.95 3.15
N GLN A 15 -4.66 9.68 2.03
CA GLN A 15 -3.69 10.71 1.66
C GLN A 15 -3.76 11.91 2.62
N GLU A 16 -4.95 12.34 3.01
CA GLU A 16 -5.15 13.46 3.94
C GLU A 16 -4.57 13.16 5.33
N VAL A 17 -4.70 11.91 5.79
CA VAL A 17 -4.25 11.50 7.13
C VAL A 17 -2.76 11.17 7.17
N LEU A 18 -2.24 10.42 6.19
CA LEU A 18 -0.85 9.94 6.21
C LEU A 18 0.12 10.87 5.48
N GLY A 19 -0.41 11.76 4.63
CA GLY A 19 0.39 12.42 3.61
C GLY A 19 0.77 11.46 2.47
N LYS A 20 1.52 11.98 1.50
CA LYS A 20 2.23 11.18 0.52
C LYS A 20 3.51 11.87 0.05
N THR A 21 4.53 11.08 -0.28
CA THR A 21 5.72 11.53 -1.00
C THR A 21 5.93 10.68 -2.26
N GLU A 22 6.74 11.16 -3.19
CA GLU A 22 7.11 10.37 -4.39
C GLU A 22 8.01 9.18 -4.03
N GLN A 23 8.60 9.18 -2.83
CA GLN A 23 9.49 8.14 -2.31
C GLN A 23 8.72 7.07 -1.53
N ASP A 24 7.40 7.20 -1.36
CA ASP A 24 6.61 6.22 -0.62
C ASP A 24 6.57 4.89 -1.38
N ASN A 25 6.86 3.81 -0.67
CA ASN A 25 6.79 2.45 -1.17
C ASN A 25 6.06 1.56 -0.17
N TRP A 26 4.91 1.05 -0.60
CA TRP A 26 4.01 0.23 0.22
C TRP A 26 4.38 -1.24 0.13
N LEU A 27 4.46 -1.90 1.29
CA LEU A 27 4.54 -3.36 1.33
C LEU A 27 3.16 -3.99 1.08
N MET A 28 3.07 -4.90 0.12
CA MET A 28 1.86 -5.71 -0.12
C MET A 28 2.16 -7.19 0.07
N VAL A 29 1.68 -7.74 1.19
CA VAL A 29 1.74 -9.18 1.53
C VAL A 29 0.37 -9.86 1.45
N LEU A 30 -0.70 -9.08 1.24
CA LEU A 30 -2.07 -9.55 1.22
C LEU A 30 -2.57 -9.76 -0.22
N PRO A 31 -3.42 -10.77 -0.45
CA PRO A 31 -4.00 -11.01 -1.77
C PRO A 31 -4.97 -9.90 -2.19
N LEU A 32 -5.13 -9.69 -3.50
CA LEU A 32 -6.00 -8.64 -4.05
C LEU A 32 -7.50 -8.87 -3.83
N PHE A 33 -7.93 -10.10 -3.54
CA PHE A 33 -9.32 -10.38 -3.16
C PHE A 33 -9.62 -9.97 -1.70
N HIS A 34 -8.61 -9.62 -0.90
CA HIS A 34 -8.77 -9.05 0.43
C HIS A 34 -8.82 -7.52 0.33
N VAL A 35 -9.78 -6.88 1.02
CA VAL A 35 -9.99 -5.43 0.92
C VAL A 35 -8.73 -4.62 1.20
N SER A 36 -7.91 -5.03 2.18
CA SER A 36 -6.66 -4.31 2.50
C SER A 36 -5.63 -4.40 1.37
N GLY A 37 -5.50 -5.55 0.70
CA GLY A 37 -4.58 -5.70 -0.45
C GLY A 37 -5.02 -4.84 -1.63
N LEU A 38 -6.33 -4.87 -1.94
CA LEU A 38 -6.93 -3.98 -2.92
C LEU A 38 -6.73 -2.50 -2.55
N SER A 39 -6.93 -2.13 -1.27
CA SER A 39 -6.77 -0.76 -0.79
C SER A 39 -5.35 -0.24 -0.91
N ILE A 40 -4.30 -1.07 -0.71
CA ILE A 40 -2.90 -0.68 -0.97
C ILE A 40 -2.71 -0.43 -2.46
N LEU A 41 -3.17 -1.36 -3.32
CA LEU A 41 -3.07 -1.21 -4.78
C LEU A 41 -3.72 0.09 -5.27
N MET A 42 -4.95 0.36 -4.83
CA MET A 42 -5.67 1.55 -5.23
C MET A 42 -5.01 2.84 -4.70
N ARG A 43 -4.48 2.83 -3.48
CA ARG A 43 -3.73 3.99 -2.96
C ARG A 43 -2.53 4.31 -3.85
N SER A 44 -1.70 3.31 -4.18
CA SER A 44 -0.51 3.55 -5.00
C SER A 44 -0.82 3.97 -6.43
N LEU A 45 -1.80 3.35 -7.08
CA LEU A 45 -2.20 3.73 -8.45
C LEU A 45 -2.69 5.18 -8.54
N TYR A 46 -3.46 5.64 -7.55
CA TYR A 46 -4.00 7.00 -7.53
C TYR A 46 -3.00 8.04 -7.04
N ASN A 47 -2.15 7.67 -6.08
CA ASN A 47 -1.22 8.59 -5.44
C ASN A 47 0.14 8.67 -6.15
N GLY A 48 0.40 7.75 -7.10
CA GLY A 48 1.67 7.66 -7.82
C GLY A 48 2.82 7.14 -6.96
N THR A 49 2.54 6.26 -6.00
CA THR A 49 3.55 5.70 -5.09
C THR A 49 3.93 4.27 -5.52
N SER A 50 5.07 3.78 -5.01
CA SER A 50 5.56 2.45 -5.34
C SER A 50 4.89 1.35 -4.49
N ILE A 51 4.96 0.10 -4.97
CA ILE A 51 4.56 -1.09 -4.23
C ILE A 51 5.67 -2.14 -4.31
N THR A 52 6.06 -2.69 -3.17
CA THR A 52 6.85 -3.92 -3.06
C THR A 52 5.93 -5.08 -2.70
N ILE A 53 5.82 -6.06 -3.59
CA ILE A 53 4.92 -7.22 -3.41
C ILE A 53 5.73 -8.41 -2.90
N LEU A 54 5.29 -8.99 -1.78
CA LEU A 54 5.77 -10.29 -1.32
C LEU A 54 4.65 -11.33 -1.46
N PRO A 55 4.93 -12.53 -2.04
CA PRO A 55 3.91 -13.56 -2.22
C PRO A 55 3.27 -14.05 -0.92
N LYS A 56 3.98 -13.93 0.20
CA LYS A 56 3.55 -14.27 1.55
C LYS A 56 4.34 -13.41 2.55
N TYR A 57 3.84 -13.31 3.77
CA TYR A 57 4.60 -12.71 4.86
C TYR A 57 5.83 -13.57 5.18
N ASP A 58 6.98 -12.93 5.27
CA ASP A 58 8.27 -13.50 5.67
C ASP A 58 8.96 -12.45 6.55
N GLU A 59 9.11 -12.77 7.83
CA GLU A 59 9.60 -11.83 8.84
C GLU A 59 10.99 -11.29 8.51
N ILE A 60 11.92 -12.19 8.14
CA ILE A 60 13.29 -11.80 7.79
C ILE A 60 13.25 -10.89 6.58
N LYS A 61 12.46 -11.25 5.55
CA LYS A 61 12.40 -10.43 4.34
C LYS A 61 11.78 -9.06 4.56
N VAL A 62 10.75 -8.97 5.41
CA VAL A 62 10.11 -7.70 5.76
C VAL A 62 11.08 -6.81 6.53
N LEU A 63 11.78 -7.36 7.53
CA LEU A 63 12.79 -6.61 8.28
C LEU A 63 13.89 -6.07 7.37
N GLU A 64 14.43 -6.90 6.47
CA GLU A 64 15.42 -6.45 5.47
C GLU A 64 14.91 -5.28 4.61
N LEU A 65 13.64 -5.32 4.19
CA LEU A 65 13.05 -4.26 3.36
C LEU A 65 12.85 -2.96 4.14
N ILE A 66 12.52 -3.04 5.44
CA ILE A 66 12.40 -1.88 6.33
C ILE A 66 13.78 -1.27 6.59
N GLU A 67 14.75 -2.10 7.00
CA GLU A 67 16.11 -1.66 7.33
C GLU A 67 16.86 -1.08 6.12
N SER A 68 16.59 -1.58 4.92
CA SER A 68 17.16 -1.02 3.68
C SER A 68 16.38 0.18 3.12
N GLU A 69 15.37 0.67 3.85
CA GLU A 69 14.47 1.76 3.45
C GLU A 69 13.79 1.54 2.09
N LYS A 70 13.75 0.28 1.63
CA LYS A 70 13.06 -0.09 0.39
C LYS A 70 11.56 0.05 0.54
N ILE A 71 11.04 -0.13 1.75
CA ILE A 71 9.65 0.16 2.10
C ILE A 71 9.60 1.14 3.26
N ASN A 72 8.59 2.00 3.25
CA ASN A 72 8.33 2.98 4.32
C ASN A 72 6.84 3.07 4.67
N MET A 73 5.98 2.34 3.96
CA MET A 73 4.54 2.25 4.21
C MET A 73 4.08 0.78 4.27
N MET A 74 3.03 0.51 5.05
CA MET A 74 2.39 -0.82 5.20
C MET A 74 0.87 -0.71 5.16
#